data_AF-A0A523JYU8-F1
#
_entry.id   AF-A0A523JYU8-F1
#
_cell.length_a   1.000
_cell.length_b   1.000
_cell.length_c   1.000
_cell.angle_alpha   90.00
_cell.angle_beta   90.00
_cell.angle_gamma   90.00
#
_symmetry.space_group_name_H-M   'P 1'
#
loop_
_entity.id
_entity.type
_entity.pdbx_description
1 polymer ?
#
loop_
_entity_poly.entity_id
_entity_poly.type
_entity_poly.pdbx_seq_one_letter_code
_entity_poly.pdbx_strand_id
1 'polypeptide(L)'
;MENEEPAAAFHGKELAGLNYTRMLTVDPSAVDAQDIDELRESGFDDGEILELNQVSAYFAYANRTALGLGIDTGGDVLGLSPGDSDDSSNWFHS
;
A
#
# COMPACT_ATOMS: atom_id res chain seq x y z
N MET A 1 12.94 -1.50 -13.22
CA MET A 1 11.54 -1.43 -12.75
C MET A 1 10.70 -1.52 -14.00
N GLU A 2 9.95 -2.60 -14.18
CA GLU A 2 8.95 -2.66 -15.25
C GLU A 2 8.01 -1.47 -15.07
N ASN A 3 7.64 -0.82 -16.18
CA ASN A 3 6.55 0.14 -16.20
C ASN A 3 5.25 -0.64 -15.96
N GLU A 4 4.97 -0.94 -14.70
CA GLU A 4 3.66 -1.42 -14.28
C GLU A 4 2.71 -0.24 -14.43
N GLU A 5 2.04 -0.15 -15.59
CA GLU A 5 0.95 0.78 -15.80
C GLU A 5 -0.34 0.15 -15.27
N PRO A 6 -0.84 0.54 -14.08
CA PRO A 6 -2.02 -0.11 -13.51
C PRO A 6 -3.24 0.01 -14.42
N ALA A 7 -3.27 1.05 -15.26
CA ALA A 7 -4.31 1.30 -16.26
C ALA A 7 -4.44 0.19 -17.32
N ALA A 8 -3.45 -0.68 -17.49
CA ALA A 8 -3.53 -1.81 -18.41
C ALA A 8 -4.45 -2.95 -17.89
N ALA A 9 -4.66 -3.03 -16.57
CA ALA A 9 -5.43 -4.08 -15.92
C ALA A 9 -6.61 -3.58 -15.10
N PHE A 10 -6.53 -2.34 -14.60
CA PHE A 10 -7.55 -1.71 -13.76
C PHE A 10 -8.15 -0.49 -14.44
N HIS A 11 -9.42 -0.24 -14.15
CA HIS A 11 -10.17 0.88 -14.70
C HIS A 11 -11.06 1.49 -13.61
N GLY A 12 -11.68 2.64 -13.88
CA GLY A 12 -12.68 3.23 -12.99
C GLY A 12 -12.17 3.42 -11.55
N LYS A 13 -13.00 2.98 -10.59
CA LYS A 13 -12.77 3.12 -9.15
C LYS A 13 -11.44 2.51 -8.71
N GLU A 14 -11.11 1.31 -9.16
CA GLU A 14 -9.87 0.62 -8.78
C GLU A 14 -8.62 1.39 -9.25
N LEU A 15 -8.63 1.87 -10.49
CA LEU A 15 -7.52 2.65 -11.03
C LEU A 15 -7.33 3.98 -10.30
N ALA A 16 -8.42 4.67 -9.97
CA ALA A 16 -8.38 5.91 -9.19
C ALA A 16 -7.75 5.68 -7.81
N GLY A 17 -8.15 4.61 -7.11
CA GLY A 17 -7.57 4.25 -5.83
C GLY A 17 -6.07 3.93 -5.89
N LEU A 18 -5.63 3.22 -6.94
CA LEU A 18 -4.21 2.91 -7.16
C LEU A 18 -3.38 4.18 -7.44
N ASN A 19 -3.92 5.09 -8.25
CA ASN A 19 -3.25 6.36 -8.56
C ASN A 19 -3.10 7.23 -7.31
N TYR A 20 -4.17 7.36 -6.51
CA TYR A 20 -4.13 8.07 -5.24
C TYR A 20 -3.10 7.45 -4.27
N THR A 21 -3.12 6.12 -4.12
CA THR A 21 -2.18 5.38 -3.25
C THR A 21 -0.72 5.64 -3.66
N ARG A 22 -0.43 5.63 -4.96
CA ARG A 22 0.90 5.93 -5.50
C ARG A 22 1.33 7.34 -5.13
N MET A 23 0.47 8.33 -5.32
CA MET A 23 0.77 9.74 -5.02
C MET A 23 1.04 9.93 -3.53
N LEU A 24 0.16 9.44 -2.65
CA LEU A 24 0.33 9.51 -1.21
C LEU A 24 1.63 8.81 -0.72
N THR A 25 2.07 7.78 -1.43
CA THR A 25 3.30 7.04 -1.11
C THR A 25 4.56 7.78 -1.55
N VAL A 26 4.56 8.32 -2.78
CA VAL A 26 5.75 8.87 -3.45
C VAL A 26 5.92 10.37 -3.22
N ASP A 27 4.83 11.13 -3.29
CA ASP A 27 4.81 12.59 -3.12
C ASP A 27 3.56 13.00 -2.30
N PRO A 28 3.53 12.70 -0.99
CA PRO A 28 2.39 13.05 -0.14
C PRO A 28 2.12 14.55 -0.07
N SER A 29 3.10 15.40 -0.39
CA SER A 29 2.92 16.86 -0.44
C SER A 29 2.13 17.34 -1.66
N ALA A 30 2.04 16.53 -2.71
CA ALA A 30 1.27 16.84 -3.90
C ALA A 30 -0.23 16.53 -3.73
N VAL A 31 -0.62 15.75 -2.72
CA VAL A 31 -2.03 15.42 -2.47
C VAL A 31 -2.79 16.66 -2.03
N ASP A 32 -3.87 16.99 -2.73
CA ASP A 32 -4.76 18.10 -2.42
C ASP A 32 -6.25 17.71 -2.43
N ALA A 33 -7.13 18.72 -2.34
CA ALA A 33 -8.58 18.49 -2.27
C ALA A 33 -9.16 17.93 -3.58
N GLN A 34 -8.56 18.26 -4.73
CA GLN A 34 -9.01 17.79 -6.04
C GLN A 34 -8.84 16.27 -6.14
N ASP A 35 -7.75 15.72 -5.60
CA ASP A 35 -7.54 14.27 -5.61
C ASP A 35 -8.62 13.51 -4.83
N ILE A 36 -9.14 14.12 -3.76
CA ILE A 36 -10.23 13.56 -2.98
C ILE A 36 -11.55 13.63 -3.77
N ASP A 37 -11.77 14.72 -4.50
CA ASP A 37 -12.95 14.86 -5.36
C ASP A 37 -12.91 13.87 -6.54
N GLU A 38 -11.74 13.64 -7.15
CA GLU A 38 -11.56 12.64 -8.20
C GLU A 38 -11.87 11.22 -7.71
N LEU A 39 -11.50 10.88 -6.47
CA LEU A 39 -11.91 9.61 -5.85
C LEU A 39 -13.43 9.51 -5.72
N ARG A 40 -14.11 10.56 -5.24
CA ARG A 40 -15.58 10.58 -5.15
C ARG A 40 -16.24 10.42 -6.51
N GLU A 41 -15.74 11.13 -7.53
CA GLU A 41 -16.23 11.04 -8.91
C GLU A 41 -16.05 9.64 -9.50
N SER A 42 -15.00 8.92 -9.09
CA SER A 42 -14.77 7.52 -9.49
C SER A 42 -15.66 6.50 -8.75
N GLY A 43 -16.44 6.95 -7.75
CA GLY A 43 -17.42 6.14 -7.03
C GLY A 43 -16.99 5.68 -5.63
N PHE A 44 -15.96 6.29 -5.04
CA PHE A 44 -15.68 6.11 -3.61
C PHE A 44 -16.63 6.94 -2.74
N ASP A 45 -17.03 6.38 -1.60
CA ASP A 45 -17.58 7.16 -0.50
C ASP A 45 -16.49 7.68 0.45
N ASP A 46 -16.83 8.63 1.33
CA ASP A 46 -15.87 9.24 2.26
C ASP A 46 -15.25 8.23 3.24
N GLY A 47 -15.96 7.14 3.57
CA GLY A 47 -15.45 6.07 4.43
C GLY A 47 -14.39 5.24 3.72
N GLU A 48 -14.64 4.86 2.48
CA GLU A 48 -13.66 4.13 1.65
C GLU A 48 -12.42 5.00 1.35
N ILE A 49 -12.59 6.31 1.15
CA ILE A 49 -11.46 7.25 0.99
C ILE A 49 -10.61 7.29 2.27
N LEU A 50 -11.26 7.34 3.44
CA LEU A 50 -10.56 7.33 4.73
C LEU A 50 -9.77 6.03 4.90
N GLU A 51 -10.37 4.87 4.62
CA GLU A 51 -9.69 3.57 4.70
C GLU A 51 -8.50 3.48 3.73
N LEU A 52 -8.68 3.91 2.48
CA LEU A 52 -7.63 3.95 1.48
C LEU A 52 -6.44 4.80 1.94
N ASN A 53 -6.71 5.99 2.48
CA ASN A 53 -5.68 6.88 3.01
C ASN A 53 -4.95 6.24 4.21
N GLN A 54 -5.69 5.70 5.17
CA GLN A 54 -5.13 5.11 6.39
C GLN A 54 -4.24 3.90 6.09
N VAL A 55 -4.69 2.98 5.25
CA VAL A 55 -3.92 1.79 4.87
C VAL A 55 -2.63 2.20 4.13
N SER A 56 -2.76 3.11 3.16
CA SER A 56 -1.61 3.62 2.39
C SER A 56 -0.59 4.31 3.30
N ALA A 57 -1.05 5.18 4.21
CA ALA A 57 -0.19 5.90 5.15
C ALA A 57 0.50 4.96 6.14
N TYR A 58 -0.20 3.92 6.62
CA TYR A 58 0.37 2.92 7.52
C TYR A 58 1.54 2.18 6.87
N PHE A 59 1.35 1.69 5.63
CA PHE A 59 2.43 1.02 4.90
C PHE A 59 3.58 1.98 4.58
N ALA A 60 3.30 3.24 4.25
CA ALA A 60 4.36 4.24 4.06
C ALA A 60 5.19 4.47 5.33
N TYR A 61 4.55 4.51 6.51
CA TYR A 61 5.26 4.58 7.80
C TYR A 61 6.10 3.34 8.07
N ALA A 62 5.52 2.14 7.90
CA ALA A 62 6.22 0.87 8.13
C ALA A 62 7.44 0.74 7.21
N ASN A 63 7.26 1.03 5.91
CA ASN A 63 8.33 0.99 4.91
C ASN A 63 9.45 1.98 5.25
N ARG A 64 9.12 3.23 5.61
CA ARG A 64 10.12 4.23 6.00
C ARG A 64 10.86 3.84 7.28
N THR A 65 10.18 3.19 8.22
CA THR A 65 10.80 2.68 9.45
C THR A 65 11.81 1.58 9.14
N ALA A 66 11.41 0.57 8.36
CA ALA A 66 12.29 -0.53 7.97
C ALA A 66 13.49 -0.05 7.17
N LEU A 67 13.24 0.73 6.10
CA LEU A 67 14.30 1.27 5.24
C LEU A 67 15.23 2.22 6.00
N GLY A 68 14.69 3.08 6.87
CA GLY A 68 15.47 4.02 7.66
C GLY A 68 16.39 3.36 8.69
N LEU A 69 16.03 2.15 9.16
CA LEU A 69 16.87 1.33 10.04
C LEU A 69 17.83 0.41 9.29
N GLY A 70 17.77 0.38 7.95
CA GLY A 70 18.58 -0.51 7.12
C GLY A 70 18.15 -1.97 7.20
N ILE A 71 16.89 -2.25 7.53
CA ILE A 71 16.33 -3.60 7.45
C ILE A 71 16.22 -3.96 5.97
N ASP A 72 16.92 -5.02 5.57
CA ASP A 72 16.80 -5.62 4.24
C ASP A 72 16.17 -7.01 4.36
N THR A 73 15.73 -7.55 3.21
CA THR A 73 15.18 -8.92 3.12
C THR A 73 16.29 -9.95 2.92
N GLY A 74 17.55 -9.61 3.24
CA GLY A 74 18.71 -10.46 3.09
C GLY A 74 18.61 -11.67 4.00
N GLY A 75 18.11 -12.79 3.45
CA GLY A 75 17.89 -14.03 4.19
C GLY A 75 16.42 -14.35 4.45
N ASP A 76 15.49 -13.42 4.18
CA ASP A 76 14.05 -13.64 4.29
C ASP A 76 13.44 -14.08 2.96
N VAL A 77 12.65 -15.15 2.99
CA VAL A 77 11.80 -15.52 1.87
C VAL A 77 10.56 -14.64 1.91
N LEU A 78 10.48 -13.68 0.99
CA LEU A 78 9.31 -12.81 0.81
C LEU A 78 8.02 -13.66 0.68
N GLY A 79 7.08 -13.48 1.60
CA GLY A 79 5.79 -14.19 1.62
C GLY A 79 5.65 -15.28 2.67
N LEU A 80 6.67 -15.53 3.51
CA LEU A 80 6.56 -16.38 4.69
C LEU A 80 6.46 -15.51 5.95
N SER A 81 5.40 -15.71 6.75
CA SER A 81 5.35 -15.19 8.11
C SER A 81 6.51 -15.82 8.93
N PRO A 82 7.20 -15.09 9.82
CA PRO A 82 8.25 -15.70 10.63
C PRO A 82 7.63 -16.60 11.69
N GLY A 83 8.10 -17.84 11.78
CA GLY A 83 7.78 -18.77 12.86
C GLY A 83 8.12 -20.21 12.48
N ASP A 84 9.38 -20.59 12.68
CA ASP A 84 9.96 -21.93 12.43
C ASP A 84 9.69 -22.54 11.04
N SER A 85 10.72 -22.48 10.18
CA SER A 85 10.73 -23.04 8.82
C SER A 85 10.39 -24.53 8.71
N ASP A 86 10.28 -25.25 9.83
CA ASP A 86 10.11 -26.69 9.89
C ASP A 86 8.68 -27.15 10.22
N ASP A 87 7.77 -26.25 10.64
CA ASP A 87 6.37 -26.62 10.92
C ASP A 87 5.35 -25.59 10.40
N SER A 88 4.86 -25.86 9.18
CA SER A 88 3.82 -25.08 8.50
C SER A 88 2.48 -24.93 9.23
N SER A 89 2.28 -25.61 10.37
CA SER A 89 1.05 -25.56 11.16
C SER A 89 1.09 -24.61 12.37
N ASN A 90 2.24 -24.02 12.69
CA ASN A 90 2.39 -23.18 13.88
C ASN A 90 2.05 -21.69 13.62
N TRP A 91 0.76 -21.35 13.74
CA TRP A 91 0.23 -19.99 13.58
C TRP A 91 -0.07 -19.27 14.90
N PHE A 92 0.49 -19.75 16.01
CA PHE A 92 0.24 -19.17 17.33
C PHE A 92 1.29 -18.12 17.70
N HIS A 93 0.83 -16.96 18.15
CA HIS A 93 1.65 -15.98 18.84
C HIS A 93 1.37 -16.07 20.35
N SER A 94 2.41 -16.30 21.15
CA SER A 94 2.42 -16.01 22.59
C SER A 94 3.18 -14.72 22.86
#